data_AF-A0A535Q3H8-F1
#
_entry.id   AF-A0A535Q3H8-F1
#
_cell.length_a   1.000
_cell.length_b   1.000
_cell.length_c   1.000
_cell.angle_alpha   90.00
_cell.angle_beta   90.00
_cell.angle_gamma   90.00
#
_symmetry.space_group_name_H-M   'P 1'
#
loop_
_entity.id
_entity.type
_entity.pdbx_description
1 polymer ?
#
loop_
_entity_poly.entity_id
_entity_poly.type
_entity_poly.pdbx_seq_one_letter_code
_entity_poly.pdbx_strand_id
1 'polypeptide(L)' 'MFSDETNVRALLQKVLGYSQADQTEVVYLGTESALTRFANNSIHQNVAESNHELRVRAVAGKRVQSPG' A
#
# COMPACT_ATOMS: atom_id res chain seq x y z
N MET A 1 -9.68 -0.80 -11.06
CA MET A 1 -8.65 -0.26 -11.97
C MET A 1 -7.38 -1.03 -11.63
N PHE A 2 -7.03 -2.05 -12.40
CA PHE A 2 -5.94 -2.94 -12.01
C PHE A 2 -4.62 -2.18 -12.03
N SER A 3 -3.96 -2.10 -10.88
CA SER A 3 -2.60 -1.57 -10.84
C SER A 3 -1.69 -2.59 -11.50
N ASP A 4 -1.14 -2.21 -12.65
CA ASP A 4 -0.22 -3.03 -13.43
C ASP A 4 1.03 -3.33 -12.60
N GLU A 5 1.36 -4.62 -12.46
CA GLU A 5 2.45 -5.11 -11.61
C GLU A 5 3.78 -4.44 -11.98
N THR A 6 4.03 -4.22 -13.27
CA THR A 6 5.25 -3.60 -13.77
C THR A 6 5.39 -2.17 -13.27
N ASN A 7 4.31 -1.39 -13.37
CA ASN A 7 4.28 -0.02 -12.88
C ASN A 7 4.41 0.07 -11.35
N VAL A 8 3.73 -0.83 -10.62
CA VAL A 8 3.85 -0.90 -9.15
C VAL A 8 5.28 -1.26 -8.76
N ARG A 9 5.89 -2.25 -9.41
CA ARG A 9 7.27 -2.66 -9.15
C ARG A 9 8.26 -1.54 -9.43
N ALA A 10 8.10 -0.82 -10.55
CA ALA A 10 8.94 0.32 -10.88
C ALA A 10 8.81 1.45 -9.84
N LEU A 11 7.59 1.72 -9.38
CA LEU A 11 7.34 2.68 -8.30
C LEU A 11 8.03 2.24 -6.99
N LEU A 12 7.87 0.98 -6.58
CA LEU A 12 8.49 0.44 -5.37
C LEU A 12 10.02 0.54 -5.43
N GLN A 13 10.63 0.19 -6.57
CA GLN A 13 12.07 0.31 -6.79
C GLN A 13 12.54 1.76 -6.70
N LYS A 14 11.79 2.69 -7.30
CA LYS A 14 12.10 4.12 -7.22
C LYS A 14 12.04 4.63 -5.78
N VAL A 15 11.02 4.23 -5.01
CA VAL A 15 10.87 4.60 -3.59
C VAL A 15 12.03 4.02 -2.75
N LEU A 16 12.40 2.77 -2.97
CA LEU A 16 13.57 2.16 -2.32
C LEU A 16 14.85 2.93 -2.62
N GLY A 17 15.04 3.37 -3.87
CA GLY A 17 16.21 4.13 -4.30
C GLY A 17 16.36 5.51 -3.64
N TYR A 18 15.30 6.06 -3.04
CA TYR A 18 15.38 7.31 -2.28
C TYR A 18 15.83 7.10 -0.82
N SER A 19 15.81 5.88 -0.31
CA SER A 19 16.14 5.63 1.09
C SER A 19 17.65 5.58 1.32
N GLN A 20 18.09 6.27 2.37
CA GLN A 20 19.47 6.23 2.88
C GLN A 20 19.60 5.38 4.16
N ALA A 21 18.51 4.73 4.57
CA ALA A 21 18.45 3.94 5.79
C ALA A 21 19.14 2.57 5.63
N ASP A 22 19.65 2.02 6.73
CA ASP A 22 20.34 0.71 6.75
C ASP A 22 19.44 -0.42 6.25
N GLN A 23 18.14 -0.31 6.57
CA GLN A 23 17.11 -1.22 6.07
C GLN A 23 15.87 -0.42 5.68
N THR A 24 15.28 -0.75 4.54
CA THR A 24 14.05 -0.14 4.06
C THR A 24 13.13 -1.20 3.49
N GLU A 25 11.86 -1.14 3.87
CA GLU A 25 10.79 -1.97 3.34
C GLU A 25 9.70 -1.07 2.75
N VAL A 26 9.23 -1.42 1.56
CA VAL A 26 8.13 -0.72 0.88
C VAL A 26 7.10 -1.74 0.49
N VAL A 27 5.85 -1.54 0.92
CA VAL A 27 4.73 -2.44 0.68
C VAL A 27 3.63 -1.66 -0.03
N TYR A 28 3.15 -2.21 -1.13
CA TYR A 28 1.97 -1.72 -1.84
C TYR A 28 0.79 -2.67 -1.61
N LEU A 29 -0.38 -2.12 -1.29
CA LEU A 29 -1.62 -2.84 -1.08
C LEU A 29 -2.72 -2.24 -1.97
N GLY A 30 -3.17 -3.01 -2.97
CA GLY A 30 -4.36 -2.69 -3.76
C GLY A 30 -5.55 -3.51 -3.27
N THR A 31 -6.66 -2.85 -2.94
CA THR A 31 -7.92 -3.50 -2.53
C THR A 31 -9.03 -3.07 -3.47
N GLU A 32 -9.75 -4.03 -4.04
CA GLU A 32 -10.97 -3.79 -4.81
C GLU A 32 -12.12 -4.42 -4.00
N SER A 33 -13.16 -3.64 -3.70
CA SER A 33 -14.36 -4.13 -3.02
C SER A 33 -15.61 -3.71 -3.78
N ALA A 34 -16.58 -4.62 -3.91
CA ALA A 34 -17.84 -4.34 -4.57
C ALA A 34 -18.98 -4.75 -3.64
N LEU A 35 -19.76 -3.77 -3.17
CA LEU A 35 -20.90 -4.02 -2.28
C LEU A 35 -22.20 -3.97 -3.08
N THR A 36 -22.86 -5.11 -3.27
CA THR A 36 -24.21 -5.14 -3.86
C THR A 36 -25.26 -5.11 -2.74
N ARG A 37 -25.90 -3.97 -2.53
CA ARG A 37 -27.03 -3.84 -1.59
C ARG A 37 -28.36 -4.06 -2.32
N PHE A 38 -29.09 -5.12 -1.99
CA PHE A 38 -30.50 -5.27 -2.37
C PHE A 38 -31.38 -4.66 -1.28
N ALA A 39 -31.92 -3.46 -1.51
CA ALA A 39 -32.96 -2.87 -0.69
C ALA A 39 -34.32 -3.06 -1.39
N ASN A 40 -35.33 -3.51 -0.64
CA ASN A 40 -36.66 -3.94 -1.09
C ASN A 40 -37.56 -2.89 -1.75
N ASN A 41 -37.04 -1.77 -2.24
CA ASN A 41 -37.70 -0.96 -3.28
C ASN A 41 -36.79 0.20 -3.66
N SER A 42 -36.43 0.24 -4.94
CA SER A 42 -35.80 1.36 -5.66
C SER A 42 -34.35 1.71 -5.28
N ILE A 43 -33.50 1.63 -6.31
CA ILE A 43 -32.11 2.12 -6.44
C ILE A 43 -31.02 1.17 -5.89
N HIS A 44 -30.48 0.35 -6.79
CA HIS A 44 -29.21 -0.36 -6.60
C HIS A 44 -28.04 0.57 -6.92
N GLN A 45 -27.31 1.00 -5.90
CA GLN A 45 -25.97 1.53 -6.12
C GLN A 45 -24.98 0.37 -6.07
N ASN A 46 -24.42 0.02 -7.22
CA ASN A 46 -23.20 -0.78 -7.28
C ASN A 46 -22.06 0.12 -6.80
N VAL A 47 -21.66 -0.02 -5.54
CA VAL A 47 -20.49 0.68 -5.01
C VAL A 47 -19.29 -0.23 -5.22
N ALA A 48 -18.55 0.03 -6.29
CA ALA A 48 -17.21 -0.50 -6.48
C ALA A 48 -16.21 0.50 -5.89
N GLU A 49 -15.51 0.11 -4.84
CA GLU A 49 -14.47 0.89 -4.19
C GLU A 49 -13.11 0.28 -4.54
N SER A 50 -12.20 1.12 -5.04
CA SER A 50 -10.81 0.76 -5.33
C SER A 50 -9.90 1.61 -4.44
N ASN A 51 -9.12 0.94 -3.58
CA ASN A 51 -8.20 1.55 -2.64
C ASN A 51 -6.77 1.11 -2.93
N HIS A 52 -5.84 2.05 -2.90
CA HIS A 52 -4.42 1.80 -3.10
C HIS A 52 -3.63 2.44 -1.97
N GLU A 53 -2.83 1.65 -1.26
CA GLU A 53 -2.02 2.09 -0.12
C GLU A 53 -0.54 1.76 -0.35
N LEU A 54 0.35 2.70 0.01
CA LEU A 54 1.79 2.50 0.02
C LEU A 54 2.32 2.73 1.44
N ARG A 55 2.94 1.70 2.02
CA ARG A 55 3.57 1.76 3.34
C ARG A 55 5.09 1.70 3.18
N VAL A 56 5.79 2.65 3.79
CA VAL A 56 7.26 2.71 3.80
C VAL A 56 7.73 2.60 5.24
N ARG A 57 8.65 1.67 5.50
CA ARG A 57 9.37 1.54 6.78
C ARG A 57 10.86 1.66 6.52
N ALA A 58 11.54 2.52 7.27
CA ALA A 58 12.98 2.73 7.17
C ALA A 58 13.61 2.68 8.56
N VAL A 59 14.71 1.95 8.70
CA VAL A 59 15.50 1.84 9.94
C VAL A 59 16.84 2.52 9.70
N ALA A 60 17.01 3.72 10.28
CA ALA A 60 18.25 4.47 10.22
C ALA A 60 18.98 4.38 11.56
N GLY A 61 20.15 3.75 11.57
CA GLY A 61 21.00 3.63 12.75
C GLY A 61 20.60 2.50 13.70
N LYS A 62 21.59 1.92 14.36
CA LYS A 62 21.38 0.99 15.46
C LYS A 62 20.94 1.76 16.70
N ARG A 63 19.88 1.34 17.37
CA ARG A 63 19.71 1.64 18.80
C ARG A 63 20.87 0.93 19.52
N VAL A 64 21.97 1.63 19.77
CA VAL A 64 23.01 1.15 20.69
C VAL A 64 22.37 1.12 22.07
N GLN A 65 21.91 -0.06 22.49
CA GLN A 65 21.59 -0.30 23.88
C GLN A 65 22.91 -0.27 24.65
N SER A 66 23.10 0.75 25.50
CA SER A 66 24.22 0.80 26.43
C SER A 66 24.09 -0.39 27.39
N PRO A 67 25.12 -1.24 27.55
CA PRO A 67 25.12 -2.25 28.59
C PRO A 67 25.32 -1.52 29.93
N GLY A 68 24.27 -1.56 30.77
CA GLY A 68 24.36 -1.28 32.19
C GLY A 68 24.56 -2.57 32.97
#